data_AF-A0A2A2ZLF8-F1
#
_entry.id   AF-A0A2A2ZLF8-F1
#
_cell.length_a   1.000
_cell.length_b   1.000
_cell.length_c   1.000
_cell.angle_alpha   90.00
_cell.angle_beta   90.00
_cell.angle_gamma   90.00
#
_symmetry.space_group_name_H-M   'P 1'
#
loop_
_entity.id
_entity.type
_entity.pdbx_description
1 polymer ?
#
loop_
_entity_poly.entity_id
_entity_poly.type
_entity_poly.pdbx_seq_one_letter_code
_entity_poly.pdbx_strand_id
1 'polypeptide(L)' 'MIRCDVAVDPESRERGTWVGRLAVLKSRGAPDDDPRVIECRQALAYYRLQRAVAAESGQLNRAGVDRLGIQLREAVAR' A
#
# COMPACT_ATOMS: atom_id res chain seq x y z
N MET A 1 -5.07 -20.70 9.70
CA MET A 1 -4.98 -19.28 10.07
C MET A 1 -3.57 -18.80 9.72
N ILE A 2 -3.35 -18.34 8.49
CA ILE A 2 -2.02 -17.88 8.03
C ILE A 2 -2.01 -16.36 8.19
N ARG A 3 -1.24 -15.86 9.17
CA ARG A 3 -0.82 -14.47 9.23
C ARG A 3 0.19 -14.26 8.09
N CYS A 4 -0.25 -13.67 6.99
CA CYS A 4 0.65 -13.18 5.94
C CYS A 4 1.24 -11.83 6.37
N ASP A 5 2.24 -11.87 7.25
CA ASP A 5 3.16 -10.75 7.47
C ASP A 5 4.13 -10.65 6.27
N VAL A 6 3.65 -10.19 5.11
CA VAL A 6 4.57 -9.78 4.03
C VAL A 6 4.96 -8.32 4.27
N ALA A 7 5.74 -8.12 5.34
CA ALA A 7 6.28 -6.84 5.77
C ALA A 7 7.47 -6.42 4.88
N VAL A 8 7.19 -6.05 3.63
CA VAL A 8 8.17 -5.39 2.77
C VAL A 8 7.88 -3.90 2.80
N ASP A 9 8.93 -3.12 3.07
CA ASP A 9 8.89 -1.67 2.94
C ASP A 9 8.40 -1.31 1.52
N PRO A 10 7.25 -0.63 1.38
CA PRO A 10 6.71 -0.29 0.07
C PRO A 10 7.66 0.60 -0.74
N GLU A 11 8.58 1.31 -0.09
CA GLU A 11 9.59 2.16 -0.73
C GLU A 11 10.84 1.39 -1.17
N SER A 12 10.95 0.09 -0.90
CA SER A 12 12.09 -0.73 -1.31
C SER A 12 12.25 -0.86 -2.83
N ARG A 13 11.24 -0.45 -3.61
CA ARG A 13 11.24 -0.41 -5.08
C ARG A 13 10.39 0.76 -5.54
N GLU A 14 10.76 1.37 -6.66
CA GLU A 14 9.93 2.40 -7.29
C GLU A 14 8.54 1.87 -7.69
N ARG A 15 7.54 2.76 -7.68
CA ARG A 15 6.17 2.45 -8.08
C ARG A 15 6.08 1.70 -9.42
N GLY A 16 6.84 2.12 -10.43
CA GLY A 16 6.84 1.49 -11.76
C GLY A 16 7.24 0.02 -11.70
N THR A 17 8.23 -0.31 -10.89
CA THR A 17 8.70 -1.67 -10.64
C THR A 17 7.63 -2.53 -9.99
N TRP A 18 6.87 -1.99 -9.04
CA TRP A 18 5.73 -2.69 -8.43
C TRP A 18 4.60 -2.98 -9.42
N VAL A 19 4.27 -2.00 -10.29
CA VAL A 19 3.28 -2.19 -11.36
C VAL A 19 3.72 -3.31 -12.31
N GLY A 20 4.97 -3.27 -12.77
CA GLY A 20 5.53 -4.29 -13.66
C GLY A 20 5.52 -5.68 -13.03
N ARG A 21 5.94 -5.78 -11.76
CA ARG A 21 5.93 -7.05 -11.01
C ARG A 21 4.52 -7.63 -10.89
N LEU A 22 3.52 -6.80 -10.54
CA LEU A 22 2.13 -7.24 -10.45
C LEU A 22 1.61 -7.72 -11.81
N ALA A 23 1.89 -6.98 -12.89
CA ALA A 23 1.47 -7.35 -14.24
C ALA A 23 2.06 -8.72 -14.66
N VAL A 24 3.34 -8.96 -14.41
CA VAL A 24 4.00 -10.25 -14.68
C VAL A 24 3.42 -11.39 -13.86
N LEU A 25 3.08 -11.16 -12.59
CA LEU A 25 2.44 -12.18 -11.76
C LEU A 25 1.05 -12.55 -12.31
N LYS A 26 0.23 -11.54 -12.65
CA LYS A 26 -1.12 -11.77 -13.18
C LYS A 26 -1.10 -12.41 -14.57
N SER A 27 -0.17 -12.05 -15.45
CA SER A 27 -0.06 -12.68 -16.78
C SER A 27 0.32 -14.16 -16.71
N ARG A 28 1.01 -14.56 -15.63
CA ARG A 28 1.35 -15.97 -15.33
C ARG A 28 0.25 -16.72 -14.55
N GLY A 29 -0.91 -16.10 -14.35
CA GLY A 29 -2.03 -16.73 -13.67
C GLY A 29 -1.91 -16.80 -12.15
N ALA A 30 -1.05 -15.97 -11.52
CA ALA A 30 -0.96 -15.95 -10.06
C ALA A 30 -2.32 -15.60 -9.43
N PRO A 31 -2.79 -16.40 -8.45
CA PRO A 31 -4.06 -16.16 -7.80
C PRO A 31 -3.99 -14.90 -6.93
N ASP A 32 -5.15 -14.40 -6.55
CA ASP A 32 -5.24 -13.12 -5.83
C ASP A 32 -4.75 -13.18 -4.39
N ASP A 33 -4.72 -14.38 -3.81
CA ASP A 33 -4.19 -14.70 -2.48
C ASP A 33 -2.70 -15.08 -2.50
N ASP A 34 -2.04 -15.09 -3.68
CA ASP A 34 -0.59 -15.28 -3.77
C ASP A 34 0.11 -14.18 -2.93
N PRO A 35 0.98 -14.53 -1.98
CA PRO A 35 1.67 -13.56 -1.13
C PRO A 35 2.39 -12.45 -1.91
N ARG A 36 2.92 -12.75 -3.10
CA ARG A 36 3.60 -11.78 -3.97
C ARG A 36 2.63 -10.81 -4.63
N VAL A 37 1.40 -11.25 -4.90
CA VAL A 37 0.33 -10.39 -5.44
C VAL A 37 -0.18 -9.47 -4.34
N ILE A 38 -0.38 -9.99 -3.12
CA ILE A 38 -0.73 -9.20 -1.93
C ILE A 38 0.32 -8.13 -1.66
N GLU A 39 1.61 -8.51 -1.65
CA GLU A 39 2.76 -7.59 -1.48
C GLU A 39 2.71 -6.42 -2.48
N CYS A 40 2.58 -6.73 -3.79
CA CYS A 40 2.52 -5.70 -4.81
C CYS A 40 1.30 -4.78 -4.63
N ARG A 41 0.14 -5.33 -4.24
CA ARG A 41 -1.08 -4.54 -4.01
C ARG A 41 -0.94 -3.61 -2.81
N GLN A 42 -0.34 -4.09 -1.72
CA GLN A 42 -0.06 -3.28 -0.53
C GLN A 42 0.90 -2.13 -0.85
N ALA A 43 2.00 -2.41 -1.57
CA ALA A 43 2.93 -1.37 -2.01
C ALA A 43 2.27 -0.34 -2.94
N LEU A 44 1.44 -0.79 -3.88
CA LEU A 44 0.70 0.14 -4.75
C LEU A 44 -0.36 0.93 -3.99
N ALA A 45 -0.95 0.40 -2.92
CA ALA A 45 -1.86 1.14 -2.05
C ALA A 45 -1.12 2.26 -1.31
N TYR A 46 0.08 1.99 -0.81
CA TYR A 46 0.96 3.00 -0.23
C TYR A 46 1.21 4.16 -1.19
N TYR A 47 1.66 3.87 -2.42
CA TYR A 47 1.92 4.93 -3.40
C TYR A 47 0.68 5.74 -3.82
N ARG A 48 -0.52 5.14 -3.78
CA ARG A 48 -1.77 5.90 -3.99
C ARG A 48 -2.00 6.89 -2.86
N LEU A 49 -1.85 6.46 -1.60
CA LEU A 49 -2.05 7.32 -0.44
C LEU A 49 -0.97 8.39 -0.33
N GLN A 50 0.30 8.04 -0.58
CA GLN A 50 1.41 9.00 -0.59
C GLN A 50 1.15 10.17 -1.57
N ARG A 51 0.65 9.87 -2.78
CA ARG A 51 0.27 10.90 -3.76
C ARG A 51 -0.90 11.77 -3.29
N ALA A 52 -1.90 11.18 -2.64
CA ALA A 52 -3.03 11.93 -2.09
C ALA A 52 -2.58 12.88 -0.98
N VAL A 53 -1.72 12.42 -0.07
CA VAL A 53 -1.14 13.26 1.00
C VAL A 53 -0.31 14.39 0.41
N ALA A 54 0.52 14.11 -0.61
CA ALA A 54 1.32 15.13 -1.27
C ALA A 54 0.45 16.23 -1.92
N ALA A 55 -0.71 15.88 -2.48
CA ALA A 55 -1.63 16.84 -3.08
C ALA A 55 -2.26 17.81 -2.05
N GLU A 56 -2.40 17.39 -0.80
CA GLU A 56 -2.98 18.18 0.29
C GLU A 56 -1.92 18.90 1.15
N SER A 57 -0.66 18.89 0.71
CA SER A 57 0.45 19.46 1.46
C SER A 57 0.22 20.97 1.72
N GLY A 58 0.27 21.35 3.00
CA GLY A 58 0.03 22.72 3.46
C GLY A 58 -1.44 23.08 3.69
N GLN A 59 -2.40 22.23 3.32
CA GLN A 59 -3.83 22.45 3.55
C GLN A 59 -4.33 21.82 4.86
N LEU A 60 -3.65 20.76 5.32
CA LEU A 60 -4.03 20.02 6.52
C LEU A 60 -3.51 20.71 7.79
N ASN A 61 -4.41 20.89 8.76
CA ASN A 61 -4.03 21.26 10.13
C ASN A 61 -3.68 20.01 10.96
N ARG A 62 -3.02 20.23 12.11
CA ARG A 62 -2.57 19.15 13.01
C ARG A 62 -3.69 18.19 13.43
N ALA A 63 -4.84 18.74 13.83
CA ALA A 63 -5.97 17.93 14.29
C ALA A 63 -6.57 17.04 13.19
N GLY A 64 -6.49 17.45 11.92
CA GLY A 64 -6.86 16.63 10.77
C GLY A 64 -5.90 15.46 10.59
N VAL A 65 -4.59 15.72 10.65
CA VAL A 65 -3.54 14.69 10.56
C VAL A 65 -3.70 13.65 11.66
N ASP A 66 -3.96 14.06 12.90
CA ASP A 66 -4.12 13.13 14.03
C ASP A 66 -5.30 12.17 13.83
N ARG A 67 -6.46 12.69 13.41
CA ARG A 67 -7.66 11.87 13.15
C ARG A 67 -7.44 10.91 11.98
N LEU A 68 -6.84 11.37 10.89
CA LEU A 68 -6.51 10.52 9.74
C LEU A 68 -5.52 9.42 10.14
N GLY A 69 -4.52 9.75 10.98
CA GLY A 69 -3.58 8.78 11.52
C GLY A 69 -4.26 7.69 12.37
N ILE A 70 -5.29 8.04 13.15
CA ILE A 70 -6.09 7.06 13.90
C ILE A 70 -6.87 6.15 12.93
N GLN A 71 -7.58 6.74 11.96
CA GLN A 71 -8.38 5.99 10.99
C GLN A 71 -7.52 4.99 10.18
N LEU A 72 -6.31 5.40 9.77
CA LEU A 72 -5.38 4.52 9.06
C LEU A 72 -4.93 3.33 9.93
N ARG A 73 -4.62 3.57 11.21
CA ARG A 73 -4.23 2.49 12.14
C ARG A 73 -5.37 1.51 12.38
N GLU A 74 -6.60 2.02 12.57
CA GLU A 74 -7.79 1.19 12.73
C GLU A 74 -8.09 0.36 11.46
N ALA A 75 -7.86 0.92 10.27
CA ALA A 75 -8.09 0.22 9.01
C ALA A 75 -7.17 -1.00 8.83
N VAL A 76 -5.94 -0.96 9.36
CA VAL A 76 -4.98 -2.08 9.29
C VAL A 76 -5.25 -3.15 10.37
N ALA A 77 -5.92 -2.78 11.47
CA ALA A 77 -6.23 -3.70 12.56
C ALA A 77 -7.47 -4.58 12.32
N ARG A 78 -8.23 -4.31 11.26
CA ARG A 78 -9.43 -5.06 10.85
C ARG A 78 -9.08 -6.23 9.97
#